data_AF-A0A510E3G2-F1
#
_entry.id   AF-A0A510E3G2-F1
#
_cell.length_a   1.000
_cell.length_b   1.000
_cell.length_c   1.000
_cell.angle_alpha   90.00
_cell.angle_beta   90.00
_cell.angle_gamma   90.00
#
_symmetry.space_group_name_H-M   'P 1'
#
loop_
_entity.id
_entity.type
_entity.pdbx_description
1 polymer ?
#
loop_
_entity_poly.entity_id
_entity_poly.type
_entity_poly.pdbx_seq_one_letter_code
_entity_poly.pdbx_strand_id
1 'polypeptide(L)' 'MGRTQPSLTKSVDRELEKLERVARKLRDERITNRIIRVRENVRYIEEAMQDEVSDPLEVIMLAFLVSE' A
#
# COMPACT_ATOMS: atom_id res chain seq x y z
N MET A 1 20.83 -17.00 11.90
CA MET A 1 20.02 -15.95 12.57
C MET A 1 19.23 -15.25 11.49
N GLY A 2 17.94 -15.58 11.39
CA GLY A 2 17.08 -15.23 10.25
C GLY A 2 16.94 -13.72 10.12
N ARG A 3 17.04 -13.22 8.88
CA ARG A 3 16.71 -11.84 8.53
C ARG A 3 15.32 -11.55 9.09
N THR A 4 15.24 -10.64 10.07
CA THR A 4 13.97 -10.10 10.55
C THR A 4 13.19 -9.65 9.32
N GLN A 5 12.09 -10.33 9.02
CA GLN A 5 11.17 -9.90 7.97
C GLN A 5 10.79 -8.45 8.29
N PRO A 6 10.87 -7.52 7.32
CA PRO A 6 10.24 -6.21 7.49
C PRO A 6 8.77 -6.46 7.84
N SER A 7 8.21 -5.72 8.80
CA SER A 7 6.77 -5.78 9.06
C SER A 7 6.03 -5.52 7.74
N LEU A 8 4.92 -6.23 7.51
CA LEU A 8 4.08 -6.07 6.32
C LEU A 8 3.83 -4.58 6.00
N THR A 9 3.50 -3.80 7.04
CA THR A 9 3.35 -2.34 7.00
C THR A 9 4.54 -1.60 6.40
N LYS A 10 5.78 -1.93 6.80
CA LYS A 10 6.97 -1.29 6.25
C LYS A 10 7.17 -1.61 4.77
N SER A 11 6.76 -2.81 4.35
CA SER A 11 6.84 -3.21 2.94
C SER A 11 5.75 -2.52 2.11
N VAL A 12 4.53 -2.42 2.65
CA VAL A 12 3.43 -1.68 2.03
C VAL A 12 3.78 -0.19 1.87
N ASP A 13 4.32 0.45 2.91
CA ASP A 13 4.76 1.85 2.86
C ASP A 13 5.76 2.10 1.73
N ARG A 14 6.74 1.20 1.56
CA ARG A 14 7.75 1.31 0.50
C ARG A 14 7.16 1.19 -0.91
N GLU A 15 6.22 0.29 -1.10
CA GLU A 15 5.53 0.15 -2.39
C GLU A 15 4.62 1.35 -2.67
N LEU A 16 3.92 1.89 -1.67
CA LEU A 16 3.13 3.13 -1.83
C LEU A 16 4.00 4.34 -2.17
N GLU A 17 5.17 4.50 -1.54
CA GLU A 17 6.13 5.54 -1.91
C GLU A 17 6.63 5.38 -3.36
N LYS A 18 6.86 4.15 -3.80
CA LYS A 18 7.25 3.86 -5.18
C LYS A 18 6.13 4.21 -6.16
N LEU A 19 4.88 3.86 -5.85
CA LEU A 19 3.72 4.24 -6.65
C LEU A 19 3.57 5.76 -6.73
N GLU A 20 3.76 6.47 -5.62
CA GLU A 20 3.69 7.94 -5.60
C GLU A 20 4.78 8.56 -6.48
N ARG A 21 6.01 8.06 -6.41
CA ARG A 21 7.10 8.49 -7.31
C ARG A 21 6.77 8.26 -8.78
N VAL A 22 6.12 7.14 -9.11
CA VAL A 22 5.69 6.84 -10.49
C VAL A 22 4.55 7.77 -10.92
N ALA A 23 3.53 7.96 -10.09
CA ALA A 23 2.39 8.84 -10.39
C ALA A 23 2.83 10.29 -10.64
N ARG A 24 3.75 10.81 -9.82
CA ARG A 24 4.36 12.14 -10.03
C ARG A 24 5.12 12.23 -11.36
N LYS A 25 5.88 11.19 -11.74
CA LYS A 25 6.57 11.14 -13.04
C LYS A 25 5.61 11.09 -14.22
N LEU A 26 4.45 10.45 -14.06
CA LEU A 26 3.38 10.42 -15.05
C LEU A 26 2.58 11.73 -15.11
N ARG A 27 2.81 12.67 -14.18
CA ARG A 27 2.03 13.91 -14.02
C ARG A 27 0.53 13.63 -13.85
N ASP A 28 0.19 12.51 -13.23
CA ASP A 28 -1.19 12.14 -12.95
C ASP A 28 -1.57 12.51 -11.51
N GLU A 29 -2.24 13.66 -11.37
CA GLU A 29 -2.72 14.15 -10.08
C GLU A 29 -3.86 13.29 -9.51
N ARG A 30 -4.65 12.61 -10.37
CA ARG A 30 -5.74 11.74 -9.91
C ARG A 30 -5.16 10.52 -9.21
N ILE A 31 -4.16 9.88 -9.80
CA ILE A 31 -3.49 8.72 -9.20
C ILE A 31 -2.75 9.16 -7.93
N THR A 32 -2.08 10.31 -7.96
CA THR A 32 -1.37 10.84 -6.78
C THR A 32 -2.32 11.05 -5.59
N ASN A 33 -3.48 11.69 -5.83
CA ASN A 33 -4.49 11.89 -4.79
C ASN A 33 -5.12 10.57 -4.31
N ARG A 34 -5.33 9.60 -5.22
CA ARG A 34 -5.85 8.29 -4.86
C ARG A 34 -4.87 7.50 -3.99
N ILE A 35 -3.56 7.59 -4.24
CA ILE A 35 -2.52 6.98 -3.40
C ILE A 35 -2.57 7.55 -1.97
N ILE A 36 -2.80 8.87 -1.83
CA ILE A 36 -2.91 9.50 -0.51
C ILE A 36 -4.10 8.93 0.26
N ARG A 37 -5.29 8.81 -0.38
CA ARG A 37 -6.47 8.19 0.25
C ARG A 37 -6.23 6.72 0.61
N VAL A 38 -5.57 5.97 -0.28
CA VAL A 38 -5.21 4.57 -0.05
C VAL A 38 -4.36 4.41 1.22
N ARG A 39 -3.38 5.31 1.45
CA ARG A 39 -2.56 5.30 2.68
C ARG A 39 -3.40 5.37 3.96
N GLU A 40 -4.54 6.06 3.94
CA GLU A 40 -5.44 6.17 5.09
C GLU A 40 -6.16 4.84 5.39
N ASN A 41 -6.46 4.06 4.35
CA ASN A 41 -7.20 2.80 4.44
C ASN A 41 -6.32 1.55 4.57
N VAL A 42 -5.02 1.65 4.28
CA VAL A 42 -4.07 0.52 4.35
C VAL A 42 -4.12 -0.18 5.69
N ARG A 43 -4.12 0.57 6.81
CA ARG A 43 -4.13 -0.03 8.14
C ARG A 43 -5.39 -0.88 8.39
N TYR A 44 -6.55 -0.40 7.94
CA TYR A 44 -7.80 -1.13 8.05
C TYR A 44 -7.76 -2.44 7.24
N ILE A 45 -7.16 -2.41 6.05
CA ILE A 45 -6.97 -3.60 5.21
C ILE A 45 -5.94 -4.57 5.83
N GLU A 46 -4.83 -4.08 6.36
CA GLU A 46 -3.84 -4.90 7.05
C GLU A 46 -4.43 -5.63 8.27
N GLU A 47 -5.27 -4.93 9.05
CA GLU A 47 -5.99 -5.52 10.18
C GLU A 47 -7.01 -6.58 9.70
N ALA A 48 -7.71 -6.34 8.59
CA ALA A 48 -8.64 -7.31 8.00
C ALA A 48 -7.96 -8.55 7.40
N MET A 49 -6.69 -8.43 7.00
CA MET A 49 -5.90 -9.51 6.38
C MET A 49 -4.90 -10.17 7.34
N GLN A 50 -4.95 -9.85 8.64
CA GLN A 50 -3.94 -10.27 9.61
C GLN A 50 -3.75 -11.80 9.70
N ASP A 51 -4.83 -12.56 9.50
CA ASP A 51 -4.82 -14.03 9.52
C ASP A 51 -4.48 -14.67 8.16
N GLU A 52 -4.33 -13.86 7.11
CA GLU A 52 -4.06 -14.30 5.74
C GLU A 52 -2.59 -14.04 5.37
N VAL A 53 -1.96 -14.99 4.67
CA VAL A 53 -0.62 -14.77 4.10
C VAL A 53 -0.75 -13.75 2.98
N SER A 54 -0.36 -12.51 3.28
CA SER A 54 -0.64 -11.36 2.42
C SER A 54 0.65 -10.76 1.86
N ASP A 55 0.72 -10.57 0.55
CA ASP A 55 1.79 -9.79 -0.08
C ASP A 55 1.49 -8.27 0.03
N PRO A 56 2.50 -7.40 0.20
CA PRO A 56 2.29 -5.96 0.22
C PRO A 56 1.48 -5.40 -0.97
N LEU A 57 1.63 -5.99 -2.16
CA LEU A 57 0.88 -5.56 -3.33
C LEU A 57 -0.60 -5.95 -3.27
N GLU A 58 -0.95 -7.07 -2.62
CA GLU A 58 -2.34 -7.48 -2.40
C GLU A 58 -3.06 -6.52 -1.46
N VAL A 59 -2.40 -6.14 -0.35
CA VAL A 59 -2.90 -5.12 0.58
C VAL A 59 -3.17 -3.81 -0.16
N ILE A 60 -2.20 -3.36 -0.96
CA ILE A 60 -2.34 -2.13 -1.75
C ILE A 60 -3.49 -2.24 -2.75
N MET A 61 -3.59 -3.35 -3.47
CA MET A 61 -4.65 -3.58 -4.45
C MET A 61 -6.04 -3.50 -3.81
N LEU A 62 -6.24 -4.19 -2.69
CA LEU A 62 -7.50 -4.14 -1.94
C LEU A 62 -7.77 -2.73 -1.43
N ALA A 63 -6.76 -2.05 -0.89
CA ALA A 63 -6.89 -0.67 -0.44
C ALA A 63 -7.31 0.27 -1.59
N PHE A 64 -6.82 0.08 -2.81
CA PHE A 64 -7.28 0.82 -4.00
C PHE A 64 -8.71 0.49 -4.40
N LEU A 65 -9.16 -0.74 -4.23
CA LEU A 65 -10.53 -1.16 -4.56
C LEU A 65 -11.56 -0.58 -3.58
N VAL A 66 -11.21 -0.44 -2.29
CA VAL A 66 -12.11 0.13 -1.28
C VAL A 66 -12.05 1.66 -1.18
N SER A 67 -10.97 2.28 -1.68
CA SER A 67 -10.79 3.74 -1.66
C SER A 67 -11.32 4.35 -2.97
N GLU A 68 -12.56 4.85 -2.93
CA GLU A 68 -13.18 5.65 -4.00
C GLU A 68 -12.83 7.16 -3.91
#